data_AF-Q3BZV0-F1
#
_entry.id   AF-Q3BZV0-F1
#
_cell.length_a   1.000
_cell.length_b   1.000
_cell.length_c   1.000
_cell.angle_alpha   90.00
_cell.angle_beta   90.00
_cell.angle_gamma   90.00
#
_symmetry.space_group_name_H-M   'P 1'
#
loop_
_entity.id
_entity.type
_entity.pdbx_description
1 polymer ?
#
loop_
_entity_poly.entity_id
_entity_poly.type
_entity_poly.pdbx_seq_one_letter_code
_entity_poly.pdbx_strand_id
1 'polypeptide(L)'
;MSIWAQICEALPVPEEFGTECPYVRFSHVADDGGEGEDLTLEYQEADPASPATIQVSHSEWRLVAGQQRTLPLLSVTLQAESGEPVESESVRRIAASLAAALMQASSFRLIR
;
A
#
# COMPACT_ATOMS: atom_id res chain seq x y z
N MET A 1 -0.81 -17.93 -2.16
CA MET A 1 -0.57 -16.69 -2.91
C MET A 1 -0.04 -15.67 -1.90
N SER A 2 1.11 -15.04 -2.16
CA SER A 2 1.70 -14.07 -1.22
C SER A 2 0.88 -12.79 -1.16
N ILE A 3 1.13 -11.93 -0.17
CA ILE A 3 0.47 -10.62 -0.06
C ILE A 3 0.81 -9.75 -1.27
N TRP A 4 2.08 -9.76 -1.68
CA TRP A 4 2.54 -9.02 -2.85
C TRP A 4 1.81 -9.43 -4.14
N ALA A 5 1.64 -10.73 -4.38
CA ALA A 5 0.92 -11.22 -5.55
C ALA A 5 -0.55 -10.74 -5.57
N GLN A 6 -1.22 -10.70 -4.41
CA GLN A 6 -2.59 -10.17 -4.29
C GLN A 6 -2.65 -8.67 -4.62
N ILE A 7 -1.65 -7.90 -4.19
CA ILE A 7 -1.54 -6.47 -4.50
C ILE A 7 -1.38 -6.26 -6.00
N CYS A 8 -0.45 -6.98 -6.65
CA CYS A 8 -0.21 -6.86 -8.09
C CYS A 8 -1.40 -7.32 -8.94
N GLU A 9 -2.20 -8.28 -8.46
CA GLU A 9 -3.42 -8.73 -9.16
C GLU A 9 -4.54 -7.69 -9.05
N ALA A 10 -4.66 -7.02 -7.89
CA ALA A 10 -5.76 -6.11 -7.60
C ALA A 10 -5.50 -4.67 -8.08
N LEU A 11 -4.24 -4.20 -8.01
CA LEU A 11 -3.87 -2.83 -8.33
C LEU A 11 -3.02 -2.76 -9.60
N PRO A 12 -3.15 -1.67 -10.38
CA PRO A 12 -2.33 -1.45 -11.58
C PRO A 12 -0.93 -0.98 -11.18
N VAL A 13 -0.15 -1.86 -10.54
CA VAL A 13 1.25 -1.60 -10.16
C VAL A 13 2.08 -1.44 -11.43
N PRO A 14 2.82 -0.32 -11.59
CA PRO A 14 3.68 -0.12 -12.75
C PRO A 14 4.73 -1.22 -12.90
N GLU A 15 5.04 -1.62 -14.12
CA GLU A 15 6.07 -2.64 -14.40
C GLU A 15 7.46 -2.17 -13.95
N GLU A 16 7.69 -0.86 -13.95
CA GLU A 16 8.91 -0.19 -13.48
C GLU A 16 9.02 -0.05 -11.95
N PHE A 17 8.03 -0.50 -11.18
CA PHE A 17 8.08 -0.43 -9.71
C PHE A 17 9.27 -1.22 -9.16
N GLY A 18 10.10 -0.56 -8.36
CA GLY A 18 11.39 -1.08 -7.91
C GLY A 18 12.41 0.04 -7.80
N THR A 19 13.68 -0.21 -8.12
CA THR A 19 14.74 0.81 -8.01
C THR A 19 14.49 2.05 -8.91
N GLU A 20 13.89 1.87 -10.10
CA GLU A 20 13.61 2.97 -11.04
C GLU A 20 12.37 3.79 -10.66
N CYS A 21 11.37 3.13 -10.04
CA CYS A 21 10.18 3.76 -9.48
C CYS A 21 9.96 3.25 -8.05
N PRO A 22 10.68 3.82 -7.06
CA PRO A 22 10.68 3.28 -5.69
C PRO A 22 9.43 3.65 -4.91
N TYR A 23 8.57 4.52 -5.42
CA TYR A 23 7.38 4.95 -4.72
C TYR A 23 6.19 5.03 -5.68
N VAL A 24 5.08 4.40 -5.30
CA VAL A 24 3.79 4.53 -5.99
C VAL A 24 2.67 4.76 -5.00
N ARG A 25 1.73 5.61 -5.38
CA ARG A 25 0.53 5.91 -4.61
C ARG A 25 -0.70 5.63 -5.44
N PHE A 26 -1.61 4.86 -4.86
CA PHE A 26 -2.96 4.66 -5.35
C PHE A 26 -3.89 5.43 -4.44
N SER A 27 -4.82 6.19 -5.02
CA SER A 27 -5.82 6.93 -4.25
C SER A 27 -7.22 6.60 -4.73
N HIS A 28 -8.12 6.47 -3.78
CA HIS A 28 -9.56 6.47 -3.96
C HIS A 28 -10.11 7.73 -3.29
N VAL A 29 -10.96 8.48 -4.00
CA VAL A 29 -11.59 9.69 -3.48
C VAL A 29 -13.09 9.43 -3.51
N ALA A 30 -13.78 9.65 -2.38
CA ALA A 30 -15.23 9.53 -2.33
C ALA A 30 -15.89 10.57 -3.24
N ASP A 31 -17.12 10.31 -3.67
CA ASP A 31 -17.83 11.15 -4.66
C ASP A 31 -17.99 12.62 -4.22
N ASP A 32 -18.03 12.88 -2.92
CA ASP A 32 -18.14 14.23 -2.36
C ASP A 32 -16.80 14.99 -2.29
N GLY A 33 -15.69 14.31 -2.58
CA GLY A 33 -14.32 14.83 -2.48
C GLY A 33 -13.87 15.18 -1.07
N GLY A 34 -14.69 14.89 -0.05
CA GLY A 34 -14.44 15.23 1.35
C GLY A 34 -13.58 14.21 2.08
N GLU A 35 -13.52 12.99 1.56
CA GLU A 35 -12.76 11.88 2.11
C GLU A 35 -12.22 10.95 1.03
N GLY A 36 -11.29 10.09 1.42
CA GLY A 36 -10.69 9.12 0.54
C GLY A 36 -9.73 8.19 1.25
N GLU A 37 -9.10 7.34 0.47
CA GLU A 37 -8.14 6.35 0.92
C GLU A 37 -6.90 6.41 0.04
N ASP A 38 -5.75 6.17 0.66
CA ASP A 38 -4.48 6.03 -0.03
C ASP A 38 -3.88 4.67 0.30
N LEU A 39 -3.40 3.98 -0.74
CA LEU A 39 -2.53 2.82 -0.61
C LEU A 39 -1.20 3.15 -1.30
N THR A 40 -0.11 3.05 -0.55
CA THR A 40 1.23 3.40 -1.04
C THR A 40 2.13 2.19 -0.98
N LEU A 41 2.96 2.03 -2.01
CA LEU A 41 4.03 1.04 -2.06
C LEU A 41 5.35 1.79 -2.15
N GLU A 42 6.28 1.46 -1.25
CA GLU A 42 7.63 2.02 -1.23
C GLU A 42 8.65 0.88 -1.28
N TYR A 43 9.42 0.80 -2.36
CA TYR A 43 10.52 -0.14 -2.51
C TYR A 43 11.78 0.40 -1.83
N GLN A 44 12.33 -0.40 -0.92
CA GLN A 44 13.60 -0.13 -0.26
C GLN A 44 14.63 -1.13 -0.79
N GLU A 45 15.66 -0.60 -1.44
CA GLU A 45 16.75 -1.40 -1.98
C GLU A 45 17.48 -2.15 -0.87
N ALA A 46 17.99 -3.35 -1.20
CA ALA A 46 18.79 -4.12 -0.28
C ALA A 46 20.05 -3.34 0.12
N ASP A 47 20.47 -3.51 1.37
CA ASP A 47 21.79 -3.11 1.83
C ASP A 47 22.57 -4.36 2.30
N PRO A 48 23.89 -4.28 2.53
CA PRO A 48 24.67 -5.44 2.96
C PRO A 48 24.20 -6.11 4.26
N ALA A 49 23.40 -5.41 5.07
CA ALA A 49 22.86 -5.88 6.34
C ALA A 49 21.41 -6.35 6.25
N SER A 50 20.68 -6.09 5.15
CA SER A 50 19.25 -6.38 5.04
C SER A 50 18.79 -6.63 3.60
N PRO A 51 17.88 -7.61 3.37
CA PRO A 51 17.30 -7.84 2.05
C PRO A 51 16.42 -6.66 1.62
N ALA A 52 16.17 -6.55 0.30
CA ALA A 52 15.26 -5.55 -0.24
C ALA A 52 13.84 -5.76 0.30
N THR A 53 13.12 -4.66 0.55
CA THR A 53 11.77 -4.71 1.09
C THR A 53 10.80 -3.82 0.34
N ILE A 54 9.51 -4.07 0.52
CA ILE A 54 8.43 -3.22 0.05
C ILE A 54 7.61 -2.84 1.28
N GLN A 55 7.58 -1.55 1.61
CA GLN A 55 6.67 -1.03 2.59
C GLN A 55 5.33 -0.73 1.93
N VAL A 56 4.29 -1.41 2.40
CA VAL A 56 2.90 -1.20 2.00
C VAL A 56 2.21 -0.44 3.11
N SER A 57 1.67 0.75 2.80
CA SER A 57 0.87 1.53 3.75
C SER A 57 -0.52 1.77 3.20
N HIS A 58 -1.53 1.72 4.06
CA HIS A 58 -2.90 2.08 3.74
C HIS A 58 -3.44 3.04 4.79
N SER A 59 -4.07 4.11 4.35
CA SER A 59 -4.60 5.17 5.20
C SER A 59 -5.89 5.74 4.64
N GLU A 60 -6.80 6.08 5.53
CA GLU A 60 -7.94 6.95 5.22
C GLU A 60 -7.53 8.41 5.39
N TRP A 61 -8.15 9.31 4.65
CA TRP A 61 -8.05 10.74 4.90
C TRP A 61 -9.41 11.41 4.73
N ARG A 62 -9.58 12.52 5.43
CA ARG A 62 -10.76 13.38 5.32
C ARG A 62 -10.41 14.85 5.48
N LEU A 63 -11.20 15.72 4.86
CA LEU A 63 -11.10 17.17 5.01
C LEU A 63 -11.89 17.61 6.24
N VAL A 64 -11.21 18.16 7.24
CA VAL A 64 -11.82 18.75 8.43
C VAL A 64 -11.47 20.23 8.46
N ALA A 65 -12.48 21.08 8.30
CA ALA A 65 -12.31 22.54 8.23
C ALA A 65 -11.23 22.98 7.21
N GLY A 66 -11.21 22.35 6.04
CA GLY A 66 -10.25 22.62 4.96
C GLY A 66 -8.85 22.04 5.17
N GLN A 67 -8.62 21.29 6.25
CA GLN A 67 -7.37 20.59 6.49
C GLN A 67 -7.54 19.09 6.29
N GLN A 68 -6.63 18.47 5.54
CA GLN A 68 -6.59 17.01 5.42
C GLN A 68 -6.13 16.40 6.76
N ARG A 69 -6.90 15.43 7.26
CA ARG A 69 -6.58 14.60 8.41
C ARG A 69 -6.45 13.17 7.93
N THR A 70 -5.29 12.58 8.12
CA THR A 70 -4.98 11.21 7.72
C THR A 70 -5.00 10.28 8.92
N LEU A 71 -5.64 9.12 8.77
CA LEU A 71 -5.67 8.03 9.73
C LEU A 71 -4.93 6.83 9.12
N PRO A 72 -3.76 6.44 9.65
CA PRO A 72 -3.09 5.22 9.20
C PRO A 72 -3.92 3.99 9.62
N LEU A 73 -4.23 3.13 8.66
CA LEU A 73 -4.96 1.88 8.90
C LEU A 73 -4.02 0.68 8.98
N LEU A 74 -2.97 0.70 8.15
CA LEU A 74 -2.03 -0.39 8.00
C LEU A 74 -0.67 0.14 7.55
N SER A 75 0.39 -0.44 8.10
CA SER A 75 1.73 -0.40 7.54
C SER A 75 2.34 -1.79 7.70
N VAL A 76 2.80 -2.39 6.61
CA VAL A 76 3.49 -3.68 6.62
C VAL A 76 4.72 -3.62 5.73
N THR A 77 5.81 -4.19 6.20
CA THR A 77 7.00 -4.42 5.40
C THR A 77 7.00 -5.85 4.89
N LEU A 78 7.07 -6.00 3.57
CA LEU A 78 7.20 -7.27 2.88
C LEU A 78 8.64 -7.43 2.38
N GLN A 79 9.17 -8.64 2.34
CA GLN A 79 10.38 -8.91 1.57
C GLN A 79 10.06 -8.76 0.08
N ALA A 80 10.91 -8.05 -0.67
CA ALA A 80 10.64 -7.78 -2.09
C ALA A 80 10.66 -9.06 -2.95
N GLU A 81 11.53 -10.02 -2.62
CA GLU A 81 11.69 -11.27 -3.39
C GLU A 81 10.53 -12.25 -3.18
N SER A 82 10.09 -12.44 -1.93
CA SER A 82 9.08 -13.44 -1.58
C SER A 82 7.67 -12.87 -1.44
N GLY A 83 7.55 -11.57 -1.18
CA GLY A 83 6.29 -10.91 -0.84
C GLY A 83 5.73 -11.31 0.54
N GLU A 84 6.55 -11.96 1.37
CA GLU A 84 6.19 -12.38 2.73
C GLU A 84 6.47 -11.26 3.74
N PRO A 85 5.65 -11.10 4.79
CA PRO A 85 5.87 -10.12 5.86
C PRO A 85 7.20 -10.34 6.58
N VAL A 86 7.93 -9.25 6.86
CA VAL A 86 9.18 -9.30 7.64
C VAL A 86 8.91 -9.64 9.12
N GLU A 87 7.76 -9.21 9.67
CA GLU A 87 7.33 -9.51 11.04
C GLU A 87 6.01 -10.31 11.07
N SER A 88 6.05 -11.50 11.69
CA SER A 88 4.98 -12.50 11.62
C SER A 88 3.81 -12.30 12.61
N GLU A 89 3.96 -11.52 13.69
CA GLU A 89 2.88 -11.31 14.68
C GLU A 89 1.75 -10.40 14.19
N SER A 90 1.99 -9.60 13.16
CA SER A 90 1.02 -8.62 12.62
C SER A 90 0.11 -9.21 11.53
N VAL A 91 0.42 -10.40 11.00
CA VAL A 91 -0.08 -10.90 9.70
C VAL A 91 -1.60 -11.06 9.64
N ARG A 92 -2.26 -11.51 10.72
CA ARG A 92 -3.72 -11.70 10.70
C ARG A 92 -4.49 -10.38 10.65
N ARG A 93 -4.02 -9.33 11.33
CA ARG A 93 -4.65 -8.00 11.28
C ARG A 93 -4.35 -7.31 9.96
N ILE A 94 -3.11 -7.48 9.46
CA ILE A 94 -2.68 -7.00 8.14
C ILE A 94 -3.57 -7.55 7.04
N ALA A 95 -3.85 -8.86 7.06
CA ALA A 95 -4.65 -9.52 6.04
C ALA A 95 -6.09 -8.95 5.96
N ALA A 96 -6.72 -8.61 7.08
CA ALA A 96 -8.09 -8.09 7.09
C ALA A 96 -8.18 -6.66 6.54
N SER A 97 -7.34 -5.73 7.01
CA SER A 97 -7.34 -4.34 6.52
C SER A 97 -6.93 -4.27 5.05
N LEU A 98 -5.89 -5.02 4.66
CA LEU A 98 -5.45 -5.06 3.28
C LEU A 98 -6.49 -5.73 2.37
N ALA A 99 -7.10 -6.84 2.78
CA ALA A 99 -8.17 -7.46 1.99
C ALA A 99 -9.36 -6.51 1.80
N ALA A 100 -9.71 -5.71 2.82
CA ALA A 100 -10.75 -4.69 2.70
C ALA A 100 -10.39 -3.62 1.67
N ALA A 101 -9.15 -3.11 1.70
CA ALA A 101 -8.65 -2.17 0.70
C ALA A 101 -8.63 -2.78 -0.71
N LEU A 102 -8.16 -4.03 -0.85
CA LEU A 102 -8.07 -4.72 -2.14
C LEU A 102 -9.44 -5.10 -2.71
N MET A 103 -10.45 -5.35 -1.88
CA MET A 103 -11.84 -5.51 -2.36
C MET A 103 -12.35 -4.25 -3.07
N GLN A 104 -11.81 -3.08 -2.72
CA GLN A 104 -12.11 -1.81 -3.38
C GLN A 104 -11.08 -1.41 -4.44
N ALA A 105 -10.10 -2.26 -4.78
CA ALA A 105 -8.99 -1.88 -5.66
C ALA A 105 -9.42 -1.28 -7.01
N SER A 106 -10.59 -1.66 -7.54
CA SER A 106 -11.15 -1.08 -8.77
C SER A 106 -11.53 0.41 -8.67
N SER A 107 -11.73 0.95 -7.47
CA SER A 107 -11.99 2.38 -7.23
C SER A 107 -10.70 3.19 -7.10
N PHE A 108 -9.58 2.53 -6.82
CA PHE A 108 -8.28 3.18 -6.73
C PHE A 108 -7.76 3.59 -8.11
N ARG A 109 -7.02 4.70 -8.13
CA ARG A 109 -6.32 5.22 -9.31
C ARG A 109 -4.88 5.49 -8.96
N LEU A 110 -3.96 5.13 -9.87
CA LEU A 110 -2.56 5.50 -9.74
C LEU A 110 -2.43 7.03 -9.80
N ILE A 111 -1.79 7.60 -8.79
CA ILE A 111 -1.45 9.01 -8.71
C ILE A 111 0.01 9.16 -9.14
N ARG A 112 0.23 9.94 -10.21
CA ARG A 112 1.56 10.27 -10.75
C ARG A 112 1.89 11.73 -10.50
#